data_AF-A0A419K036-F1
#
_entry.id   AF-A0A419K036-F1
#
_cell.length_a   1.000
_cell.length_b   1.000
_cell.length_c   1.000
_cell.angle_alpha   90.00
_cell.angle_beta   90.00
_cell.angle_gamma   90.00
#
_symmetry.space_group_name_H-M   'P 1'
#
loop_
_entity.id
_entity.type
_entity.pdbx_description
1 polymer ?
#
loop_
_entity_poly.entity_id
_entity_poly.type
_entity_poly.pdbx_seq_one_letter_code
_entity_poly.pdbx_strand_id
1 'polypeptide(L)'
;MPSPLQPEFFALLGIDLFLAVSLLTCLLDRHFPWHLPYLYQLAALAGFGQLLVSKEFMASFDVYMRFWYSLLYLIVALANIVAVNAYLGVIKKLVNYAKVFMFTVTFPALTLAALFLSSYADIAMHPLILVPQPSWEATFIGIVAFDTLVVGTGIYVFFKPKWWYIALGAGTAVTGASV
;
A
#
# COMPACT_ATOMS: atom_id res chain seq x y z
N MET A 1 14.98 -0.83 23.45
CA MET A 1 14.02 -1.94 23.25
C MET A 1 13.95 -2.20 21.75
N PRO A 2 13.98 -3.45 21.28
CA PRO A 2 13.89 -3.74 19.85
C PRO A 2 12.56 -3.23 19.30
N SER A 3 12.56 -2.71 18.08
CA SER A 3 11.36 -2.19 17.45
C SER A 3 10.29 -3.27 17.31
N PRO A 4 9.02 -3.01 17.67
CA PRO A 4 7.94 -3.99 17.46
C PRO A 4 7.65 -4.21 15.96
N LEU A 5 8.03 -3.24 15.11
CA LEU A 5 7.96 -3.33 13.66
C LEU A 5 9.22 -3.99 13.09
N GLN A 6 9.02 -5.13 12.45
CA GLN A 6 10.03 -5.82 11.66
C GLN A 6 10.19 -5.15 10.28
N PRO A 7 11.41 -5.08 9.72
CA PRO A 7 11.64 -4.45 8.41
C PRO A 7 10.85 -5.12 7.28
N GLU A 8 10.51 -6.41 7.41
CA GLU A 8 9.66 -7.15 6.48
C GLU A 8 8.26 -6.54 6.31
N PHE A 9 7.78 -5.79 7.30
CA PHE A 9 6.51 -5.08 7.21
C PHE A 9 6.50 -4.06 6.06
N PHE A 10 7.62 -3.38 5.78
CA PHE A 10 7.70 -2.44 4.65
C PHE A 10 7.59 -3.17 3.30
N ALA A 11 8.13 -4.38 3.22
CA ALA A 11 7.99 -5.22 2.03
C ALA A 11 6.53 -5.70 1.86
N LEU A 12 5.86 -6.12 2.95
CA LEU A 12 4.44 -6.46 2.94
C LEU A 12 3.57 -5.29 2.48
N LEU A 13 3.79 -4.09 3.03
CA LEU A 13 3.11 -2.87 2.61
C LEU A 13 3.35 -2.57 1.12
N GLY A 14 4.58 -2.75 0.63
CA GLY A 14 4.88 -2.57 -0.79
C GLY A 14 4.13 -3.57 -1.69
N ILE A 15 4.01 -4.83 -1.27
CA ILE A 15 3.28 -5.87 -2.01
C ILE A 15 1.81 -5.49 -2.11
N ASP A 16 1.22 -5.09 -0.98
CA ASP A 16 -0.17 -4.69 -0.89
C ASP A 16 -0.46 -3.46 -1.78
N LEU A 17 0.41 -2.45 -1.74
CA LEU A 17 0.34 -1.30 -2.64
C LEU A 17 0.43 -1.68 -4.12
N PHE A 18 1.28 -2.63 -4.50
CA PHE A 18 1.34 -3.12 -5.89
C PHE A 18 0.06 -3.85 -6.30
N LEU A 19 -0.51 -4.66 -5.42
CA LEU A 19 -1.78 -5.35 -5.67
C LEU A 19 -2.94 -4.35 -5.80
N ALA A 20 -3.00 -3.34 -4.92
CA ALA A 20 -3.98 -2.27 -4.98
C ALA A 20 -3.88 -1.52 -6.32
N VAL A 21 -2.67 -1.14 -6.76
CA VAL A 21 -2.45 -0.47 -8.05
C VAL A 21 -2.77 -1.41 -9.22
N SER A 22 -2.45 -2.70 -9.14
CA SER A 22 -2.85 -3.70 -10.14
C SER A 22 -4.37 -3.72 -10.31
N LEU A 23 -5.11 -3.77 -9.20
CA LEU A 23 -6.57 -3.85 -9.25
C LEU A 23 -7.17 -2.55 -9.78
N LEU A 24 -6.66 -1.41 -9.35
CA LEU A 24 -7.08 -0.10 -9.84
C LEU A 24 -6.78 0.07 -11.33
N THR A 25 -5.59 -0.31 -11.80
CA THR A 25 -5.23 -0.23 -13.23
C THR A 25 -6.08 -1.17 -14.07
N CYS A 26 -6.48 -2.33 -13.52
CA CYS A 26 -7.46 -3.23 -14.14
C CYS A 26 -8.88 -2.63 -14.17
N LEU A 27 -9.30 -1.89 -13.13
CA LEU A 27 -10.58 -1.17 -13.16
C LEU A 27 -10.54 0.00 -14.16
N LEU A 28 -9.36 0.59 -14.37
CA LEU A 28 -9.10 1.66 -15.34
C LEU A 28 -8.62 1.12 -16.70
N ASP A 29 -8.99 -0.11 -17.08
CA ASP A 29 -8.50 -0.81 -18.30
C ASP A 29 -8.66 0.02 -19.59
N ARG A 30 -9.66 0.91 -19.66
CA ARG A 30 -9.84 1.81 -20.82
C ARG A 30 -8.74 2.87 -20.98
N HIS A 31 -8.01 3.19 -19.91
CA HIS A 31 -7.03 4.28 -19.86
C HIS A 31 -5.58 3.79 -19.77
N PHE A 32 -5.37 2.55 -19.34
CA PHE A 32 -4.07 1.90 -19.22
C PHE A 32 -3.89 0.80 -20.27
N PRO A 33 -2.65 0.48 -20.64
CA PRO A 33 -2.41 -0.69 -21.47
C PRO A 33 -2.68 -1.99 -20.68
N TRP A 34 -3.25 -2.98 -21.37
CA TRP A 34 -3.73 -4.23 -20.78
C TRP A 34 -2.67 -5.05 -20.02
N HIS A 35 -1.38 -4.87 -20.30
CA HIS A 35 -0.28 -5.58 -19.65
C HIS A 35 0.13 -4.98 -18.30
N LEU A 36 -0.28 -3.75 -18.00
CA LEU A 36 0.17 -2.99 -16.84
C LEU A 36 -0.26 -3.62 -15.49
N PRO A 37 -1.50 -4.13 -15.33
CA PRO A 37 -1.90 -4.85 -14.11
C PRO A 37 -1.05 -6.11 -13.85
N TYR A 38 -0.75 -6.87 -14.90
CA TYR A 38 0.05 -8.10 -14.78
C TYR A 38 1.48 -7.83 -14.36
N LEU A 39 2.08 -6.71 -14.80
CA LEU A 39 3.40 -6.29 -14.33
C LEU A 39 3.41 -6.00 -12.83
N TYR A 40 2.35 -5.37 -12.31
CA TYR A 40 2.23 -5.13 -10.87
C TYR A 40 1.96 -6.40 -10.07
N GLN A 41 1.23 -7.38 -10.63
CA GLN A 41 1.11 -8.70 -10.02
C GLN A 41 2.43 -9.46 -9.97
N LEU A 42 3.24 -9.37 -11.03
CA LEU A 42 4.59 -9.95 -11.03
C LEU A 42 5.50 -9.25 -10.01
N ALA A 43 5.41 -7.93 -9.88
CA ALA A 43 6.12 -7.20 -8.84
C ALA A 43 5.71 -7.65 -7.44
N ALA A 44 4.41 -7.76 -7.18
CA ALA A 44 3.87 -8.29 -5.92
C ALA A 44 4.33 -9.74 -5.65
N LEU A 45 4.33 -10.60 -6.67
CA LEU A 45 4.82 -11.98 -6.57
C LEU A 45 6.31 -12.02 -6.25
N ALA A 46 7.11 -11.15 -6.87
CA ALA A 46 8.54 -11.03 -6.59
C ALA A 46 8.79 -10.58 -5.14
N GLY A 47 8.03 -9.60 -4.63
CA GLY A 47 8.08 -9.20 -3.22
C GLY A 47 7.68 -10.33 -2.27
N PHE A 48 6.67 -11.11 -2.63
CA PHE A 48 6.26 -12.28 -1.84
C PHE A 48 7.34 -13.37 -1.84
N GLY A 49 7.97 -13.61 -2.99
CA GLY A 49 9.14 -14.48 -3.11
C GLY A 49 10.31 -14.01 -2.24
N GLN A 50 10.58 -12.70 -2.23
CA GLN A 50 11.58 -12.09 -1.36
C GLN A 50 11.27 -12.35 0.12
N LEU A 51 10.00 -12.31 0.55
CA LEU A 51 9.59 -12.63 1.92
C LEU A 51 9.67 -14.13 2.26
N LEU A 52 9.46 -15.02 1.30
CA LEU A 52 9.63 -16.47 1.53
C LEU A 52 11.10 -16.84 1.65
N VAL A 53 11.94 -16.28 0.78
CA VAL A 53 13.40 -16.47 0.80
C VAL A 53 14.02 -15.74 2.00
N SER A 54 13.42 -14.64 2.47
CA SER A 54 13.89 -13.90 3.66
C SER A 54 13.95 -14.79 4.90
N LYS A 55 13.10 -15.84 4.99
CA LYS A 55 13.08 -16.79 6.11
C LYS A 55 14.39 -17.58 6.24
N GLU A 56 14.98 -17.98 5.11
CA GLU A 56 16.31 -18.62 5.03
C GLU A 56 17.44 -17.57 5.11
N PHE A 57 17.21 -16.37 4.55
CA PHE A 57 18.12 -15.23 4.59
C PHE A 57 18.26 -14.59 5.98
N MET A 58 17.31 -14.78 6.90
CA MET A 58 17.41 -14.29 8.29
C MET A 58 18.62 -14.87 9.02
N ALA A 59 19.12 -16.04 8.58
CA ALA A 59 20.31 -16.67 9.13
C ALA A 59 21.63 -16.10 8.57
N SER A 60 21.58 -15.38 7.43
CA SER A 60 22.78 -14.95 6.69
C SER A 60 22.96 -13.42 6.61
N PHE A 61 21.88 -12.64 6.74
CA PHE A 61 21.94 -11.17 6.54
C PHE A 61 21.58 -10.39 7.80
N ASP A 62 22.42 -9.38 8.06
CA ASP A 62 22.25 -8.46 9.18
C ASP A 62 20.97 -7.60 9.05
N VAL A 63 20.43 -7.17 10.19
CA VAL A 63 19.17 -6.42 10.31
C VAL A 63 19.19 -5.13 9.47
N TYR A 64 20.35 -4.47 9.38
CA TYR A 64 20.53 -3.26 8.59
C TYR A 64 20.27 -3.48 7.10
N MET A 65 20.80 -4.57 6.53
CA MET A 65 20.61 -4.89 5.11
C MET A 65 19.15 -5.22 4.82
N ARG A 66 18.51 -6.01 5.70
CA ARG A 66 17.07 -6.35 5.59
C ARG A 66 16.18 -5.11 5.58
N PHE A 67 16.50 -4.11 6.40
CA PHE A 67 15.79 -2.83 6.39
C PHE A 67 15.88 -2.12 5.04
N TRP A 68 17.08 -1.97 4.47
CA TRP A 68 17.27 -1.24 3.22
C TRP A 68 16.58 -1.91 2.03
N TYR A 69 16.64 -3.24 1.91
CA TYR A 69 15.96 -3.94 0.82
C TYR A 69 14.44 -3.76 0.88
N SER A 70 13.85 -3.87 2.09
CA SER A 70 12.41 -3.66 2.27
C SER A 70 12.00 -2.21 2.06
N LEU A 71 12.82 -1.25 2.50
CA LEU A 71 12.58 0.17 2.29
C LEU A 71 12.66 0.54 0.80
N LEU A 72 13.66 0.05 0.09
CA LEU A 72 13.80 0.27 -1.36
C LEU A 72 12.59 -0.29 -2.12
N TYR A 73 12.14 -1.50 -1.76
CA TYR A 73 10.95 -2.10 -2.37
C TYR A 73 9.70 -1.22 -2.17
N LEU A 74 9.49 -0.69 -0.95
CA LEU A 74 8.41 0.24 -0.66
C LEU A 74 8.54 1.56 -1.45
N ILE A 75 9.75 2.12 -1.57
CA ILE A 75 9.99 3.33 -2.36
C ILE A 75 9.61 3.11 -3.83
N VAL A 76 9.95 1.96 -4.40
CA VAL A 76 9.57 1.62 -5.79
C VAL A 76 8.05 1.52 -5.94
N ALA A 77 7.34 0.92 -4.97
CA ALA A 77 5.88 0.87 -4.97
C ALA A 77 5.26 2.29 -4.92
N LEU A 78 5.73 3.14 -4.02
CA LEU A 78 5.24 4.53 -3.89
C LEU A 78 5.53 5.37 -5.13
N ALA A 79 6.74 5.24 -5.70
CA ALA A 79 7.10 5.93 -6.93
C ALA A 79 6.17 5.53 -8.10
N ASN A 80 5.79 4.25 -8.18
CA ASN A 80 4.82 3.78 -9.16
C ASN A 80 3.43 4.39 -8.96
N ILE A 81 2.93 4.48 -7.72
CA ILE A 81 1.65 5.13 -7.42
C ILE A 81 1.66 6.59 -7.88
N VAL A 82 2.74 7.32 -7.57
CA VAL A 82 2.90 8.72 -7.99
C VAL A 82 2.98 8.82 -9.53
N ALA A 83 3.70 7.91 -10.18
CA ALA A 83 3.81 7.86 -11.64
C ALA A 83 2.45 7.59 -12.32
N VAL A 84 1.66 6.65 -11.79
CA VAL A 84 0.30 6.35 -12.28
C VAL A 84 -0.61 7.56 -12.14
N ASN A 85 -0.55 8.25 -11.00
CA ASN A 85 -1.32 9.48 -10.77
C ASN A 85 -0.91 10.61 -11.73
N ALA A 86 0.39 10.81 -11.92
CA ALA A 86 0.94 11.79 -12.87
C ALA A 86 0.57 11.45 -14.32
N TYR A 87 0.60 10.16 -14.70
CA TYR A 87 0.19 9.70 -16.02
C TYR A 87 -1.29 10.00 -16.30
N LEU A 88 -2.17 9.76 -15.33
CA LEU A 88 -3.60 10.09 -15.46
C LEU A 88 -3.83 11.61 -15.58
N GLY A 89 -3.16 12.40 -14.75
CA GLY A 89 -3.38 13.84 -14.69
C GLY A 89 -2.75 14.61 -15.85
N VAL A 90 -1.49 14.32 -16.17
CA VAL A 90 -0.67 15.09 -17.11
C VAL A 90 -0.78 14.55 -18.52
N ILE A 91 -0.58 13.24 -18.71
CA ILE A 91 -0.50 12.63 -20.05
C ILE A 91 -1.90 12.39 -20.60
N LYS A 92 -2.78 11.76 -19.81
CA LYS A 92 -4.16 11.47 -20.24
C LYS A 92 -5.10 12.67 -20.10
N LYS A 93 -4.65 13.76 -19.45
CA LYS A 93 -5.44 14.98 -19.16
C LYS A 93 -6.74 14.70 -18.38
N LEU A 94 -6.81 13.60 -17.65
CA LEU A 94 -7.96 13.18 -16.86
C LEU A 94 -7.85 13.73 -15.43
N VAL A 95 -7.82 15.06 -15.31
CA VAL A 95 -7.52 15.75 -14.04
C VAL A 95 -8.51 15.39 -12.93
N ASN A 96 -9.78 15.13 -13.25
CA ASN A 96 -10.76 14.70 -12.22
C ASN A 96 -10.45 13.30 -11.68
N TYR A 97 -10.09 12.35 -12.55
CA TYR A 97 -9.69 11.00 -12.13
C TYR A 97 -8.38 11.03 -11.34
N ALA A 98 -7.41 11.83 -11.80
CA ALA A 98 -6.16 12.03 -11.09
C ALA A 98 -6.38 12.66 -9.71
N LYS A 99 -7.26 13.66 -9.57
CA LYS A 99 -7.62 14.23 -8.26
C LYS A 99 -8.20 13.16 -7.34
N VAL A 100 -9.17 12.38 -7.82
CA VAL A 100 -9.77 11.30 -7.01
C VAL A 100 -8.69 10.30 -6.59
N PHE A 101 -7.91 9.80 -7.54
CA PHE A 101 -6.80 8.86 -7.30
C PHE A 101 -5.75 9.43 -6.33
N MET A 102 -5.47 10.72 -6.42
CA MET A 102 -4.54 11.40 -5.52
C MET A 102 -5.05 11.40 -4.09
N PHE A 103 -6.32 11.73 -3.87
CA PHE A 103 -6.91 11.78 -2.52
C PHE A 103 -7.20 10.40 -1.93
N THR A 104 -7.49 9.40 -2.77
CA THR A 104 -7.95 8.09 -2.28
C THR A 104 -6.83 7.06 -2.23
N VAL A 105 -5.79 7.19 -3.06
CA VAL A 105 -4.70 6.20 -3.18
C VAL A 105 -3.35 6.83 -2.89
N THR A 106 -2.97 7.88 -3.63
CA THR A 106 -1.59 8.42 -3.55
C THR A 106 -1.30 9.06 -2.20
N PHE A 107 -2.17 9.95 -1.74
CA PHE A 107 -1.99 10.65 -0.48
C PHE A 107 -2.08 9.70 0.72
N PRO A 108 -3.10 8.83 0.87
CA PRO A 108 -3.16 7.90 1.99
C PRO A 108 -2.00 6.91 2.02
N ALA A 109 -1.57 6.36 0.87
CA ALA A 109 -0.41 5.47 0.79
C ALA A 109 0.89 6.16 1.22
N LEU A 110 1.13 7.40 0.78
CA LEU A 110 2.29 8.19 1.20
C LEU A 110 2.24 8.51 2.70
N THR A 111 1.07 8.90 3.22
CA THR A 111 0.92 9.18 4.66
C THR A 111 1.13 7.94 5.51
N LEU A 112 0.58 6.78 5.13
CA LEU A 112 0.79 5.52 5.83
C LEU A 112 2.27 5.12 5.82
N ALA A 113 2.92 5.17 4.65
CA ALA A 113 4.34 4.86 4.55
C ALA A 113 5.21 5.81 5.39
N ALA A 114 4.92 7.11 5.38
CA ALA A 114 5.62 8.11 6.19
C ALA A 114 5.40 7.89 7.70
N LEU A 115 4.17 7.55 8.10
CA LEU A 115 3.84 7.22 9.49
C LEU A 115 4.61 5.98 9.94
N PHE A 116 4.55 4.87 9.21
CA PHE A 116 5.28 3.65 9.57
C PHE A 116 6.81 3.85 9.58
N LEU A 117 7.35 4.60 8.62
CA LEU A 117 8.77 4.92 8.60
C LEU A 117 9.17 5.80 9.79
N SER A 118 8.35 6.78 10.17
CA SER A 118 8.59 7.62 11.35
C SER A 118 8.53 6.83 12.65
N SER A 119 7.55 5.93 12.82
CA SER A 119 7.45 5.04 13.98
C SER A 119 8.62 4.07 14.10
N TYR A 120 9.21 3.66 12.98
CA TYR A 120 10.45 2.88 12.96
C TYR A 120 11.68 3.74 13.28
N ALA A 121 11.77 4.96 12.73
CA ALA A 121 12.88 5.89 12.93
C ALA A 121 12.95 6.48 14.35
N ASP A 122 11.83 6.56 15.06
CA ASP A 122 11.77 6.96 16.48
C ASP A 122 12.60 6.01 17.38
N ILE A 123 12.87 4.81 16.87
CA ILE A 123 13.65 3.76 17.54
C ILE A 123 15.13 3.83 17.09
N ALA A 124 15.43 4.58 16.02
CA ALA A 124 16.70 4.55 15.29
C ALA A 124 17.38 5.93 15.08
N MET A 125 17.10 6.96 15.91
CA MET A 125 17.89 8.20 16.08
C MET A 125 17.37 9.52 15.46
N HIS A 126 16.06 9.77 15.34
CA HIS A 126 15.41 11.11 15.46
C HIS A 126 14.02 11.10 14.77
N PRO A 127 12.91 11.39 15.48
CA PRO A 127 11.59 11.43 14.85
C PRO A 127 11.45 12.64 13.93
N LEU A 128 11.04 12.38 12.68
CA LEU A 128 10.59 13.43 11.75
C LEU A 128 9.20 13.97 12.12
N ILE A 129 8.38 13.19 12.84
CA ILE A 129 7.03 13.53 13.29
C ILE A 129 6.80 12.83 14.63
N LEU A 130 6.43 13.56 15.67
CA LEU A 130 6.11 13.01 16.99
C LEU A 130 4.68 12.42 16.94
N VAL A 131 4.56 11.12 16.66
CA VAL A 131 3.26 10.42 16.62
C VAL A 131 3.27 9.30 17.65
N PRO A 132 2.22 9.13 18.47
CA PRO A 132 2.12 7.98 19.36
C PRO A 132 2.26 6.67 18.57
N GLN A 133 3.10 5.77 19.05
CA GLN A 133 3.34 4.49 18.38
C GLN A 133 2.03 3.72 18.23
N PRO A 134 1.61 3.39 16.99
CA PRO A 134 0.38 2.65 16.79
C PRO A 134 0.55 1.22 17.32
N SER A 135 -0.46 0.71 18.02
CA SER A 135 -0.53 -0.71 18.37
C SER A 135 -0.57 -1.57 17.09
N TRP A 136 -0.18 -2.84 17.21
CA TRP A 136 -0.27 -3.80 16.10
C TRP A 136 -1.70 -3.89 15.55
N GLU A 137 -2.69 -3.89 16.45
CA GLU A 137 -4.12 -3.87 16.11
C GLU A 137 -4.51 -2.62 15.31
N ALA A 138 -4.09 -1.43 15.77
CA ALA A 138 -4.38 -0.17 15.06
C ALA A 138 -3.72 -0.12 13.67
N THR A 139 -2.51 -0.70 13.54
CA THR A 139 -1.80 -0.83 12.28
C THR A 139 -2.55 -1.74 11.30
N PHE A 140 -2.99 -2.91 11.77
CA PHE A 140 -3.76 -3.85 10.97
C PHE A 140 -5.10 -3.25 10.52
N ILE A 141 -5.84 -2.64 11.45
CA ILE A 141 -7.10 -1.94 11.14
C ILE A 141 -6.86 -0.81 10.14
N GLY A 142 -5.76 -0.06 10.26
CA GLY A 142 -5.39 1.01 9.33
C GLY A 142 -5.15 0.51 7.90
N ILE A 143 -4.45 -0.61 7.74
CA ILE A 143 -4.22 -1.24 6.43
C ILE A 143 -5.54 -1.75 5.84
N VAL A 144 -6.31 -2.52 6.61
CA VAL A 144 -7.61 -3.04 6.14
C VAL A 144 -8.57 -1.91 5.78
N ALA A 145 -8.58 -0.83 6.58
CA ALA A 145 -9.37 0.36 6.28
C ALA A 145 -8.91 1.04 4.99
N PHE A 146 -7.60 1.14 4.76
CA PHE A 146 -7.05 1.68 3.52
C PHE A 146 -7.47 0.82 2.31
N ASP A 147 -7.30 -0.49 2.36
CA ASP A 147 -7.66 -1.40 1.27
C ASP A 147 -9.16 -1.35 0.96
N THR A 148 -9.99 -1.38 1.99
CA THR A 148 -11.45 -1.26 1.83
C THR A 148 -11.85 0.10 1.27
N LEU A 149 -11.15 1.19 1.62
CA LEU A 149 -11.38 2.51 1.05
C LEU A 149 -10.97 2.55 -0.42
N VAL A 150 -9.79 2.00 -0.77
CA VAL A 150 -9.27 1.96 -2.14
C VAL A 150 -10.17 1.11 -3.05
N VAL A 151 -10.47 -0.12 -2.63
CA VAL A 151 -11.36 -1.04 -3.35
C VAL A 151 -12.77 -0.47 -3.41
N GLY A 152 -13.31 0.02 -2.29
CA GLY A 152 -14.66 0.60 -2.22
C GLY A 152 -14.82 1.82 -3.12
N THR A 153 -13.82 2.71 -3.16
CA THR A 153 -13.81 3.87 -4.07
C THR A 153 -13.67 3.42 -5.52
N GLY A 154 -12.79 2.46 -5.80
CA GLY A 154 -12.66 1.85 -7.12
C GLY A 154 -13.96 1.23 -7.62
N ILE A 155 -14.73 0.58 -6.75
CA ILE A 155 -16.03 0.03 -7.15
C ILE A 155 -17.07 1.16 -7.31
N TYR A 156 -17.09 2.14 -6.42
CA TYR A 156 -18.07 3.24 -6.45
C TYR A 156 -17.96 4.10 -7.71
N VAL A 157 -16.74 4.53 -8.04
CA VAL A 157 -16.47 5.42 -9.18
C VAL A 157 -16.80 4.74 -10.52
N PHE A 158 -16.64 3.41 -10.60
CA PHE A 158 -16.73 2.68 -11.86
C PHE A 158 -18.05 1.96 -12.09
N PHE A 159 -18.60 1.29 -11.08
CA PHE A 159 -19.86 0.56 -11.23
C PHE A 159 -21.09 1.40 -10.88
N LYS A 160 -20.90 2.60 -10.27
CA LYS A 160 -21.98 3.39 -9.65
C LYS A 160 -23.00 2.52 -8.88
N PRO A 161 -22.56 1.55 -8.06
CA PRO A 161 -23.49 0.72 -7.32
C PRO A 161 -24.20 1.57 -6.26
N LYS A 162 -25.38 1.12 -5.83
CA LYS A 162 -26.06 1.73 -4.67
C LYS A 162 -25.15 1.61 -3.43
N TRP A 163 -24.98 2.71 -2.68
CA TRP A 163 -24.06 2.85 -1.54
C TRP A 163 -24.11 1.70 -0.51
N TRP A 164 -25.26 1.03 -0.34
CA TRP A 164 -25.41 -0.09 0.59
C TRP A 164 -24.54 -1.32 0.29
N TYR A 165 -24.21 -1.59 -0.98
CA TYR A 165 -23.39 -2.76 -1.33
C TYR A 165 -21.93 -2.61 -0.91
N ILE A 166 -21.41 -1.38 -0.86
CA ILE A 166 -20.03 -1.09 -0.45
C ILE A 166 -19.92 -1.12 1.08
N ALA A 167 -20.92 -0.58 1.78
CA ALA A 167 -20.99 -0.60 3.24
C ALA A 167 -21.09 -2.03 3.81
N LEU A 168 -21.77 -2.95 3.12
CA LEU A 168 -21.86 -4.36 3.51
C LEU A 168 -20.51 -5.09 3.38
N GLY A 169 -19.74 -4.84 2.32
CA GLY A 169 -18.42 -5.45 2.12
C GLY A 169 -17.38 -4.95 3.14
N ALA A 170 -17.31 -3.64 3.35
CA ALA A 170 -16.42 -3.07 4.36
C ALA A 170 -16.84 -3.48 5.78
N GLY A 171 -18.15 -3.50 6.07
CA GLY A 171 -18.68 -3.90 7.37
C GLY A 171 -18.37 -5.36 7.72
N THR A 172 -18.49 -6.28 6.75
CA THR A 172 -18.18 -7.70 6.96
C THR A 172 -16.68 -7.98 7.13
N ALA A 173 -15.82 -7.25 6.44
CA ALA A 173 -14.37 -7.36 6.61
C ALA A 173 -13.92 -6.84 7.99
N VAL A 174 -14.50 -5.72 8.44
CA VAL A 174 -14.19 -5.13 9.76
C VAL A 174 -14.74 -6.00 10.89
N THR A 175 -15.99 -6.49 10.80
CA THR A 175 -16.56 -7.37 11.83
C THR A 175 -15.89 -8.74 11.87
N GLY A 176 -15.43 -9.27 10.73
CA GLY A 176 -14.66 -10.51 10.67
C GLY A 176 -13.23 -10.38 11.22
N ALA A 177 -12.64 -9.18 11.15
CA ALA A 177 -11.31 -8.87 11.69
C ALA A 177 -11.32 -8.54 13.20
N SER A 178 -12.48 -8.27 13.78
CA SER A 178 -12.65 -7.87 15.19
C SER A 178 -13.12 -9.01 16.12
N VAL A 179 -13.07 -10.27 15.67
CA VAL A 179 -13.42 -11.47 16.46
C VAL A 179 -12.17 -12.29 16.75
#